data_AF-A0A935HRG0-F1
#
_entry.id   AF-A0A935HRG0-F1
#
_cell.length_a   1.000
_cell.length_b   1.000
_cell.length_c   1.000
_cell.angle_alpha   90.00
_cell.angle_beta   90.00
_cell.angle_gamma   90.00
#
_symmetry.space_group_name_H-M   'P 1'
#
loop_
_entity.id
_entity.type
_entity.pdbx_description
1 polymer ?
#
loop_
_entity_poly.entity_id
_entity_poly.type
_entity_poly.pdbx_seq_one_letter_code
_entity_poly.pdbx_strand_id
1 'polypeptide(L)'
;MNPGGTFVWRNIAETSRLSNHSFGTAIDINTKYTDYWQWSKNLTYANRIPMEIVNIFEKHGFIWGGKWYHYDTMHFEYRPELL
;
A
#
# COMPACT_ATOMS: atom_id res chain seq x y z
N MET A 1 3.72 13.45 8.27
CA MET A 1 3.05 12.33 7.57
C MET A 1 1.55 12.42 7.81
N ASN A 2 0.73 12.25 6.77
CA ASN A 2 -0.71 12.11 6.91
C ASN A 2 -1.05 10.63 6.62
N PRO A 3 -1.33 9.79 7.62
CA PRO A 3 -1.67 8.40 7.38
C PRO A 3 -3.01 8.34 6.64
N GLY A 4 -3.01 7.71 5.47
CA GLY A 4 -4.17 7.56 4.59
C GLY A 4 -5.29 6.68 5.15
N GLY A 5 -4.91 5.81 6.09
CA GLY A 5 -5.79 4.88 6.76
C GLY A 5 -4.97 3.78 7.42
N THR A 6 -5.45 3.28 8.56
CA THR A 6 -4.92 2.07 9.22
C THR A 6 -6.05 1.04 9.29
N PHE A 7 -6.95 1.16 10.26
CA PHE A 7 -8.14 0.32 10.35
C PHE A 7 -9.33 0.96 9.62
N VAL A 8 -9.86 0.27 8.61
CA VAL A 8 -11.10 0.62 7.91
C VAL A 8 -11.78 -0.67 7.44
N TRP A 9 -12.95 -0.98 8.00
CA TRP A 9 -13.74 -2.14 7.59
C TRP A 9 -14.40 -1.91 6.23
N ARG A 10 -13.82 -2.48 5.17
CA ARG A 10 -14.30 -2.34 3.79
C ARG A 10 -13.83 -3.48 2.90
N ASN A 11 -14.57 -3.73 1.83
CA ASN A 11 -14.06 -4.53 0.73
C ASN A 11 -13.00 -3.78 -0.07
N ILE A 12 -12.13 -4.52 -0.76
CA ILE A 12 -11.31 -3.97 -1.83
C ILE A 12 -12.25 -3.54 -2.95
N ALA A 13 -11.99 -2.37 -3.55
CA ALA A 13 -12.81 -1.82 -4.63
C ALA A 13 -13.06 -2.88 -5.71
N GLU A 14 -14.31 -2.99 -6.17
CA GLU A 14 -14.72 -3.92 -7.23
C GLU A 14 -14.58 -5.42 -6.89
N THR A 15 -14.40 -5.78 -5.61
CA THR A 15 -14.35 -7.18 -5.17
C THR A 15 -15.29 -7.46 -3.98
N SER A 16 -15.55 -8.73 -3.71
CA SER A 16 -16.20 -9.20 -2.48
C SER A 16 -15.22 -9.53 -1.34
N ARG A 17 -13.93 -9.21 -1.51
CA ARG A 17 -12.87 -9.53 -0.54
C ARG A 17 -12.66 -8.38 0.42
N LEU A 18 -12.53 -8.69 1.72
CA LEU A 18 -12.12 -7.71 2.72
C LEU A 18 -10.69 -7.22 2.44
N SER A 19 -10.49 -5.91 2.58
CA SER A 19 -9.17 -5.29 2.52
C SER A 19 -8.36 -5.63 3.78
N ASN A 20 -7.03 -5.67 3.69
CA ASN A 20 -6.14 -5.81 4.86
C ASN A 20 -6.31 -4.69 5.89
N HIS A 21 -6.80 -3.51 5.48
CA HIS A 21 -7.23 -2.46 6.41
C HIS A 21 -8.37 -2.91 7.34
N SER A 22 -9.20 -3.88 6.94
CA SER A 22 -10.28 -4.41 7.78
C SER A 22 -9.76 -5.26 8.93
N PHE A 23 -8.51 -5.72 8.87
CA PHE A 23 -7.88 -6.54 9.90
C PHE A 23 -6.85 -5.76 10.72
N GLY A 24 -6.67 -4.46 10.45
CA GLY A 24 -5.65 -3.64 11.11
C GLY A 24 -4.21 -4.04 10.74
N THR A 25 -4.03 -4.78 9.64
CA THR A 25 -2.73 -5.27 9.17
C THR A 25 -2.16 -4.44 8.03
N ALA A 26 -2.80 -3.32 7.67
CA ALA A 26 -2.31 -2.42 6.62
C ALA A 26 -2.23 -0.96 7.07
N ILE A 27 -1.28 -0.24 6.50
CA ILE A 27 -1.01 1.18 6.75
C ILE A 27 -0.79 1.86 5.40
N ASP A 28 -1.56 2.92 5.14
CA ASP A 28 -1.32 3.81 4.01
C ASP A 28 -0.58 5.05 4.50
N ILE A 29 0.54 5.40 3.85
CA ILE A 29 1.31 6.61 4.18
C ILE A 29 1.27 7.63 3.05
N ASN A 30 1.22 8.90 3.44
CA ASN A 30 1.48 10.03 2.54
C ASN A 30 0.58 10.07 1.28
N THR A 31 -0.73 9.82 1.45
CA THR A 31 -1.72 9.68 0.35
C THR A 31 -1.83 10.87 -0.61
N LYS A 32 -1.26 12.03 -0.26
CA LYS A 32 -1.17 13.20 -1.15
C LYS A 32 -0.02 13.11 -2.16
N TYR A 33 0.99 12.30 -1.87
CA TYR A 33 2.22 12.17 -2.65
C TYR A 33 2.51 10.70 -2.96
N THR A 34 1.49 10.01 -3.44
CA THR A 34 1.54 8.60 -3.84
C THR A 34 0.97 8.46 -5.25
N ASP A 35 1.33 7.37 -5.90
CA ASP A 35 0.81 6.96 -7.19
C ASP A 35 0.09 5.61 -7.04
N TYR A 36 -1.11 5.51 -7.61
CA TYR A 36 -1.96 4.32 -7.64
C TYR A 36 -2.29 4.00 -9.10
N TRP A 37 -2.21 2.71 -9.48
CA TRP A 37 -2.28 2.29 -10.88
C TRP A 37 -3.56 2.75 -11.61
N GLN A 38 -4.72 2.78 -10.93
CA GLN A 38 -5.98 3.21 -11.57
C GLN A 38 -6.04 4.71 -11.87
N TRP A 39 -5.20 5.53 -11.24
CA TRP A 39 -5.16 6.96 -11.51
C TRP A 39 -4.40 7.30 -12.80
N SER A 40 -3.61 6.36 -13.33
CA SER A 40 -2.79 6.56 -14.52
C SER A 40 -3.36 5.79 -15.71
N LYS A 41 -3.84 6.50 -16.74
CA LYS A 41 -4.33 5.89 -17.99
C LYS A 41 -3.26 5.10 -18.74
N ASN A 42 -1.98 5.44 -18.53
CA ASN A 42 -0.83 4.89 -19.25
C ASN A 42 0.10 4.05 -18.36
N LEU A 43 -0.31 3.68 -17.14
CA LEU A 43 0.51 2.97 -16.15
C LEU A 43 1.91 3.58 -15.95
N THR A 44 2.04 4.91 -16.05
CA THR A 44 3.31 5.59 -15.81
C THR A 44 3.62 5.52 -14.32
N TYR A 45 4.43 4.53 -13.93
CA TYR A 45 4.89 4.35 -12.57
C TYR A 45 5.82 5.49 -12.15
N ALA A 46 5.50 6.12 -11.03
CA ALA A 46 6.41 7.03 -10.36
C ALA A 46 6.44 6.64 -8.88
N ASN A 47 7.61 6.28 -8.36
CA ASN A 47 7.75 6.11 -6.92
C ASN A 47 8.13 7.45 -6.28
N ARG A 48 7.32 7.90 -5.34
CA ARG A 48 7.58 9.10 -4.53
C ARG A 48 7.84 8.79 -3.06
N ILE A 49 7.72 7.52 -2.67
CA ILE A 49 8.04 7.06 -1.31
C ILE A 49 9.56 6.84 -1.22
N PRO A 50 10.25 7.49 -0.26
CA PRO A 50 11.66 7.22 -0.02
C PRO A 50 11.92 5.74 0.24
N MET A 51 12.88 5.16 -0.47
CA MET A 51 13.18 3.72 -0.34
C MET A 51 13.67 3.34 1.06
N GLU A 52 14.23 4.27 1.84
CA GLU A 52 14.56 4.03 3.24
C GLU A 52 13.33 3.63 4.06
N ILE A 53 12.18 4.28 3.83
CA ILE A 53 10.92 3.93 4.50
C ILE A 53 10.50 2.53 4.07
N VAL A 54 10.54 2.25 2.76
CA VAL A 54 10.19 0.92 2.23
C VAL A 54 11.05 -0.16 2.88
N ASN A 55 12.37 0.02 2.92
CA ASN A 55 13.30 -0.94 3.50
C ASN A 55 13.06 -1.17 5.00
N ILE A 56 12.70 -0.13 5.75
CA ILE A 56 12.34 -0.26 7.17
C ILE A 56 11.08 -1.12 7.33
N PHE A 57 10.02 -0.83 6.57
CA PHE A 57 8.79 -1.62 6.62
C PHE A 57 9.03 -3.08 6.24
N GLU A 58 9.76 -3.34 5.15
CA GLU A 58 10.08 -4.69 4.69
C GLU A 58 10.93 -5.47 5.71
N LYS A 59 11.89 -4.82 6.36
CA LYS A 59 12.66 -5.41 7.47
C LYS A 59 11.77 -5.86 8.64
N HIS A 60 10.61 -5.23 8.81
CA HIS A 60 9.67 -5.50 9.89
C HIS A 60 8.44 -6.34 9.47
N GLY A 61 8.52 -7.06 8.35
CA GLY A 61 7.48 -8.03 7.96
C GLY A 61 6.36 -7.46 7.09
N PHE A 62 6.51 -6.22 6.60
CA PHE A 62 5.55 -5.62 5.68
C PHE A 62 5.93 -5.88 4.22
N ILE A 63 4.94 -5.96 3.35
CA ILE A 63 5.08 -5.93 1.90
C ILE A 63 4.59 -4.57 1.43
N TRP A 64 5.35 -3.97 0.51
CA TRP A 64 5.00 -2.68 -0.07
C TRP A 64 4.25 -2.83 -1.40
N GLY A 65 3.09 -2.19 -1.50
CA GLY A 65 2.23 -2.21 -2.69
C GLY A 65 2.84 -1.56 -3.92
N GLY A 66 3.86 -0.72 -3.75
CA GLY A 66 4.59 -0.11 -4.87
C GLY A 66 5.43 -1.09 -5.70
N LYS A 67 5.59 -2.35 -5.27
CA LYS A 67 6.25 -3.42 -6.04
C LYS A 67 5.27 -4.26 -6.88
N TRP A 68 3.97 -4.07 -6.74
CA TRP A 68 2.97 -4.85 -7.48
C TRP A 68 2.85 -4.38 -8.93
N TYR A 69 2.44 -5.27 -9.83
CA TYR A 69 2.12 -4.89 -11.22
C TYR A 69 1.01 -3.82 -11.27
N HIS A 70 -0.06 -4.06 -10.51
CA HIS A 70 -1.08 -3.07 -10.19
C HIS A 70 -0.67 -2.31 -8.93
N TYR A 71 0.32 -1.41 -9.08
CA TYR A 71 1.00 -0.75 -7.98
C TYR A 71 0.08 0.12 -7.11
N ASP A 72 0.34 0.08 -5.81
CA ASP A 72 -0.28 0.95 -4.81
C ASP A 72 0.79 1.48 -3.85
N THR A 73 1.39 2.62 -4.21
CA THR A 73 2.63 3.07 -3.54
C THR A 73 2.41 3.59 -2.12
N MET A 74 1.18 3.94 -1.74
CA MET A 74 0.88 4.34 -0.35
C MET A 74 0.80 3.15 0.58
N HIS A 75 0.52 1.96 0.04
CA HIS A 75 0.05 0.81 0.79
C HIS A 75 1.19 -0.08 1.30
N PHE A 76 1.13 -0.39 2.59
CA PHE A 76 1.97 -1.38 3.24
C PHE A 76 1.08 -2.38 3.98
N GLU A 77 1.25 -3.67 3.72
CA GLU A 77 0.53 -4.74 4.42
C GLU A 77 1.46 -5.66 5.18
N TYR A 78 1.17 -5.93 6.44
CA TYR A 78 1.92 -6.85 7.29
C TYR A 78 1.61 -8.29 6.88
N ARG A 79 2.61 -8.95 6.27
CA ARG A 79 2.51 -10.30 5.70
C ARG A 79 3.86 -11.04 5.89
N PRO A 80 4.33 -11.21 7.14
CA PRO A 80 5.64 -11.80 7.43
C PRO A 80 5.79 -13.23 6.88
N GLU A 81 4.68 -13.92 6.61
CA GLU A 81 4.67 -15.28 6.07
C GLU A 81 5.07 -15.38 4.59
N LEU A 82 5.28 -14.25 3.91
CA LEU A 82 5.66 -14.17 2.50
C LEU A 82 7.12 -13.73 2.27
N LEU A 83 7.89 -13.51 3.33
CA LEU A 83 9.32 -13.14 3.31
C LEU A 83 10.21 -14.36 3.57
#